data_AF-A0A7J0A830-F1
#
_entry.id   AF-A0A7J0A830-F1
#
_cell.length_a   1.000
_cell.length_b   1.000
_cell.length_c   1.000
_cell.angle_alpha   90.00
_cell.angle_beta   90.00
_cell.angle_gamma   90.00
#
_symmetry.space_group_name_H-M   'P 1'
#
loop_
_entity.id
_entity.type
_entity.pdbx_description
1 polymer ?
#
loop_
_entity_poly.entity_id
_entity_poly.type
_entity_poly.pdbx_seq_one_letter_code
_entity_poly.pdbx_strand_id
1 'polypeptide(L)'
;MGIALSDTYTSGIFLSNLSRKQAKLFDGVRCDSGNEFEFIDSLVSRYKELGIDATTKTIVFSNALDFTKALEIQEYCKNKIRCSFGIGTNLTNDTGFEPSNIVMKLTQCKMNVNQEWRECIKLSDDEGKHTGSPEEVQACLHELRLN
;
A
#
# COMPACT_ATOMS: atom_id res chain seq x y z
N MET A 1 -12.36 -11.65 -0.51
CA MET A 1 -11.12 -10.87 -0.28
C MET A 1 -10.47 -10.61 -1.62
N GLY A 2 -10.59 -9.42 -2.18
CA GLY A 2 -10.12 -9.08 -3.54
C GLY A 2 -9.35 -7.76 -3.60
N ILE A 3 -8.80 -7.29 -2.48
CA ILE A 3 -8.04 -6.04 -2.41
C ILE A 3 -6.54 -6.36 -2.32
N ALA A 4 -5.75 -5.85 -3.26
CA ALA A 4 -4.29 -6.01 -3.26
C ALA A 4 -3.62 -4.90 -2.43
N LEU A 5 -2.49 -5.19 -1.77
CA LEU A 5 -1.64 -4.19 -1.13
C LEU A 5 -0.48 -3.83 -2.07
N SER A 6 -0.30 -2.55 -2.40
CA SER A 6 0.62 -2.12 -3.46
C SER A 6 1.99 -1.64 -2.99
N ASP A 7 2.12 -1.24 -1.73
CA ASP A 7 3.28 -0.48 -1.25
C ASP A 7 4.41 -1.35 -0.66
N THR A 8 4.33 -2.68 -0.77
CA THR A 8 5.36 -3.56 -0.17
C THR A 8 6.76 -3.26 -0.74
N TYR A 9 6.82 -3.06 -2.05
CA TYR A 9 8.04 -2.72 -2.81
C TYR A 9 7.89 -1.40 -3.57
N THR A 10 7.15 -0.44 -3.00
CA THR A 10 6.61 0.78 -3.64
C THR A 10 5.42 0.51 -4.57
N SER A 11 4.44 1.41 -4.51
CA SER A 11 3.27 1.41 -5.38
C SER A 11 3.66 1.66 -6.85
N GLY A 12 4.73 2.41 -7.13
CA GLY A 12 5.23 2.61 -8.49
C GLY A 12 5.63 1.29 -9.18
N ILE A 13 6.39 0.44 -8.47
CA ILE A 13 6.76 -0.90 -8.97
C ILE A 13 5.51 -1.79 -9.10
N PHE A 14 4.59 -1.75 -8.13
CA PHE A 14 3.35 -2.50 -8.24
C PHE A 14 2.51 -2.10 -9.46
N LEU A 15 2.29 -0.80 -9.68
CA LEU A 15 1.46 -0.30 -10.78
C LEU A 15 2.07 -0.60 -12.15
N SER A 16 3.39 -0.46 -12.29
CA SER A 16 4.08 -0.79 -13.54
C SER A 16 3.95 -2.28 -13.90
N ASN A 17 3.91 -3.16 -12.89
CA ASN A 17 3.75 -4.60 -13.07
C ASN A 17 2.28 -5.09 -13.03
N LEU A 18 1.33 -4.22 -12.69
CA LEU A 18 -0.08 -4.58 -12.62
C LEU A 18 -0.60 -4.93 -14.03
N SER A 19 -0.91 -6.21 -14.24
CA SER A 19 -1.46 -6.68 -15.51
C SER A 19 -2.96 -6.47 -15.62
N ARG A 20 -3.49 -6.42 -16.84
CA ARG A 20 -4.95 -6.36 -17.09
C ARG A 20 -5.71 -7.52 -16.45
N LYS A 21 -5.11 -8.72 -16.42
CA LYS A 21 -5.70 -9.92 -15.78
C LYS A 21 -5.86 -9.71 -14.28
N GLN A 22 -4.80 -9.27 -13.59
CA GLN A 22 -4.83 -8.97 -12.15
C GLN A 22 -5.78 -7.82 -11.85
N ALA A 23 -5.73 -6.74 -12.62
CA ALA A 23 -6.60 -5.59 -12.46
C ALA A 23 -8.09 -5.93 -12.64
N LYS A 24 -8.43 -6.95 -13.45
CA LYS A 24 -9.80 -7.49 -13.53
C LYS A 24 -10.15 -8.39 -12.35
N LEU A 25 -9.20 -9.19 -11.86
CA LEU A 25 -9.38 -10.13 -10.76
C LEU A 25 -9.58 -9.43 -9.40
N PHE A 26 -8.80 -8.39 -9.12
CA PHE A 26 -8.92 -7.63 -7.88
C PHE A 26 -10.09 -6.64 -7.95
N ASP A 27 -10.85 -6.56 -6.86
CA ASP A 27 -11.90 -5.56 -6.66
C ASP A 27 -11.32 -4.15 -6.44
N GLY A 28 -10.05 -4.09 -6.02
CA GLY A 28 -9.42 -2.84 -5.63
C GLY A 28 -7.99 -2.98 -5.12
N VAL A 29 -7.43 -1.86 -4.65
CA VAL A 29 -6.08 -1.77 -4.08
C VAL A 29 -6.15 -1.03 -2.75
N ARG A 30 -5.26 -1.36 -1.81
CA ARG A 30 -5.13 -0.71 -0.51
C ARG A 30 -3.95 0.26 -0.53
N CYS A 31 -4.20 1.51 -0.11
CA CYS A 31 -3.21 2.55 0.10
C CYS A 31 -2.86 2.60 1.60
N ASP A 32 -1.64 2.21 1.94
CA ASP A 32 -1.17 2.03 3.33
C ASP A 32 0.08 2.86 3.69
N SER A 33 0.66 3.58 2.73
CA SER A 33 1.73 4.56 2.92
C SER A 33 1.72 5.58 1.76
N GLY A 34 2.55 6.63 1.84
CA GLY A 34 2.67 7.65 0.80
C GLY A 34 1.54 8.67 0.78
N ASN A 35 1.50 9.47 -0.30
CA ASN A 35 0.47 10.49 -0.54
C ASN A 35 -0.78 9.86 -1.18
N GLU A 36 -1.92 9.94 -0.49
CA GLU A 36 -3.17 9.31 -0.96
C GLU A 36 -3.68 9.90 -2.28
N PHE A 37 -3.50 11.20 -2.52
CA PHE A 37 -3.99 11.89 -3.71
C PHE A 37 -3.19 11.50 -4.96
N GLU A 38 -1.86 11.46 -4.84
CA GLU A 38 -0.98 10.97 -5.91
C GLU A 38 -1.24 9.49 -6.23
N PHE A 39 -1.49 8.69 -5.20
CA PHE A 39 -1.86 7.29 -5.36
C PHE A 39 -3.18 7.13 -6.12
N ILE A 40 -4.21 7.94 -5.80
CA ILE A 40 -5.49 7.95 -6.52
C ILE A 40 -5.27 8.21 -8.01
N ASP A 41 -4.55 9.28 -8.35
CA ASP A 41 -4.37 9.66 -9.74
C ASP A 41 -3.54 8.62 -10.51
N SER A 42 -2.50 8.06 -9.88
CA SER A 42 -1.65 7.01 -10.46
C SER A 42 -2.44 5.72 -10.72
N LEU A 43 -3.24 5.26 -9.76
CA LEU A 43 -4.03 4.04 -9.91
C LEU A 43 -5.15 4.22 -10.95
N VAL A 44 -5.83 5.37 -10.95
CA VAL A 44 -6.85 5.69 -11.96
C VAL A 44 -6.24 5.74 -13.36
N SER A 45 -5.06 6.36 -13.51
CA SER A 45 -4.32 6.34 -14.79
C SER A 45 -4.02 4.93 -15.23
N ARG A 46 -3.51 4.10 -14.31
CA ARG A 46 -3.15 2.72 -14.63
C ARG A 46 -4.36 1.87 -15.06
N TYR A 47 -5.51 2.02 -14.40
CA TYR A 47 -6.72 1.33 -14.86
C TYR A 47 -7.16 1.76 -16.26
N LYS A 48 -7.07 3.07 -16.56
CA LYS A 48 -7.38 3.60 -17.90
C LYS A 48 -6.45 3.03 -18.96
N GLU A 49 -5.15 2.98 -18.71
CA GLU A 49 -4.16 2.36 -19.61
C GLU A 49 -4.48 0.88 -19.90
N LEU A 50 -4.98 0.16 -18.88
CA LEU A 50 -5.38 -1.24 -19.00
C LEU A 50 -6.78 -1.44 -19.62
N GLY A 51 -7.46 -0.36 -20.00
CA GLY A 51 -8.82 -0.38 -20.54
C GLY A 51 -9.83 -0.94 -19.54
N ILE A 52 -9.73 -0.52 -18.28
CA ILE A 52 -10.60 -0.87 -17.17
C ILE A 52 -11.27 0.40 -16.64
N ASP A 53 -12.57 0.34 -16.41
CA ASP A 53 -13.32 1.42 -15.79
C ASP A 53 -12.97 1.51 -14.29
N ALA A 54 -12.20 2.54 -13.91
CA ALA A 54 -11.77 2.78 -12.55
C ALA A 54 -12.95 3.01 -11.58
N THR A 55 -14.11 3.47 -12.04
CA THR A 55 -15.28 3.72 -11.18
C THR A 55 -15.92 2.42 -10.65
N THR A 56 -15.56 1.28 -11.23
CA THR A 56 -15.94 -0.06 -10.76
C THR A 56 -15.00 -0.60 -9.68
N LYS A 57 -13.83 0.03 -9.50
CA LYS A 57 -12.79 -0.38 -8.57
C LYS A 57 -12.85 0.43 -7.28
N THR A 58 -12.20 -0.11 -6.25
CA THR A 58 -12.18 0.52 -4.91
C THR A 58 -10.75 0.74 -4.44
N ILE A 59 -10.48 1.88 -3.82
CA ILE A 59 -9.31 2.07 -2.98
C ILE A 59 -9.71 1.91 -1.51
N VAL A 60 -8.95 1.12 -0.77
CA VAL A 60 -9.05 1.06 0.70
C VAL A 60 -7.92 1.91 1.27
N PHE A 61 -8.24 3.03 1.92
CA PHE A 61 -7.25 3.87 2.58
C PHE A 61 -7.10 3.46 4.04
N SER A 62 -5.87 3.34 4.52
CA SER A 62 -5.60 2.92 5.90
C SER A 62 -4.38 3.59 6.54
N ASN A 63 -3.78 4.56 5.84
CA ASN A 63 -2.57 5.25 6.30
C ASN A 63 -2.91 6.34 7.33
N ALA A 64 -2.85 5.98 8.62
CA ALA A 64 -2.96 6.87 9.78
C ALA A 64 -4.08 7.92 9.63
N LEU A 65 -5.28 7.46 9.31
CA LEU A 65 -6.41 8.32 8.99
C LEU A 65 -7.07 8.90 10.25
N ASP A 66 -7.59 10.12 10.10
CA ASP A 66 -8.66 10.70 10.91
C ASP A 66 -9.88 11.01 10.02
N PHE A 67 -10.95 11.50 10.62
CA PHE A 67 -12.19 11.83 9.88
C PHE A 67 -12.03 12.99 8.89
N THR A 68 -11.17 13.96 9.19
CA THR A 68 -10.94 15.12 8.32
C THR A 68 -10.25 14.68 7.04
N LYS A 69 -9.15 13.94 7.17
CA LYS A 69 -8.40 13.37 6.05
C LYS A 69 -9.26 12.40 5.23
N ALA A 70 -10.06 11.56 5.89
CA ALA A 70 -10.98 10.66 5.19
C ALA A 70 -12.01 11.43 4.34
N LEU A 71 -12.56 12.54 4.85
CA LEU A 71 -13.50 13.38 4.10
C LEU A 71 -12.84 14.04 2.88
N GLU A 72 -11.63 14.57 3.03
CA GLU A 72 -10.87 15.15 1.93
C GLU A 72 -10.60 14.12 0.82
N ILE A 73 -10.17 12.92 1.20
CA ILE A 73 -9.95 11.81 0.26
C ILE A 73 -11.26 11.39 -0.42
N GLN A 74 -12.36 11.33 0.33
CA GLN A 74 -13.67 10.97 -0.21
C GLN A 74 -14.12 11.96 -1.30
N GLU A 75 -14.01 13.27 -1.04
CA GLU A 75 -14.35 14.28 -2.05
C GLU A 75 -13.40 14.21 -3.26
N TYR A 76 -12.11 13.90 -3.05
CA TYR A 76 -11.17 13.73 -4.17
C TYR A 76 -11.45 12.49 -5.03
N CYS A 77 -11.93 11.40 -4.42
CA CYS A 77 -12.28 10.17 -5.12
C CYS A 77 -13.56 10.29 -5.96
N LYS A 78 -14.41 11.27 -5.66
CA LYS A 78 -15.72 11.48 -6.29
C LYS A 78 -15.63 11.47 -7.82
N ASN A 79 -16.46 10.65 -8.45
CA ASN A 79 -16.49 10.42 -9.90
C ASN A 79 -15.19 9.86 -10.52
N LYS A 80 -14.17 9.53 -9.74
CA LYS A 80 -12.91 8.93 -10.22
C LYS A 80 -12.83 7.43 -9.91
N ILE A 81 -13.05 7.07 -8.64
CA ILE A 81 -12.89 5.71 -8.11
C ILE A 81 -13.68 5.57 -6.80
N ARG A 82 -14.10 4.37 -6.42
CA ARG A 82 -14.74 4.15 -5.11
C ARG A 82 -13.69 4.19 -4.02
N CYS A 83 -14.07 4.61 -2.82
CA CYS A 83 -13.18 4.61 -1.66
C CYS A 83 -13.84 3.97 -0.44
N SER A 84 -13.01 3.43 0.43
CA SER A 84 -13.36 2.98 1.78
C SER A 84 -12.19 3.24 2.72
N PHE A 85 -12.45 3.32 4.02
CA PHE A 85 -11.48 3.80 5.01
C PHE A 85 -11.35 2.81 6.16
N GLY A 86 -10.11 2.41 6.45
CA GLY A 86 -9.72 1.68 7.66
C GLY A 86 -9.12 2.64 8.67
N ILE A 87 -9.93 3.10 9.62
CA ILE A 87 -9.49 4.02 10.68
C ILE A 87 -9.19 3.18 11.93
N GLY A 88 -7.92 3.17 12.36
CA GLY A 88 -7.43 2.36 13.48
C GLY A 88 -7.32 3.16 14.78
N THR A 89 -6.08 3.57 15.10
CA THR A 89 -5.72 4.24 16.36
C THR A 89 -6.62 5.42 16.72
N ASN A 90 -7.04 6.23 15.73
CA ASN A 90 -7.93 7.36 15.94
C ASN A 90 -9.31 6.97 16.52
N LEU A 91 -9.80 5.75 16.26
CA LEU A 91 -11.04 5.24 16.86
C LEU A 91 -10.77 4.47 18.16
N THR A 92 -9.74 3.63 18.17
CA THR A 92 -9.54 2.65 19.25
C THR A 92 -8.72 3.18 20.43
N ASN A 93 -8.03 4.31 20.27
CA ASN A 93 -7.27 4.95 21.33
C ASN A 93 -7.46 6.48 21.33
N ASP A 94 -8.72 6.92 21.34
CA ASP A 94 -9.11 8.33 21.50
C ASP A 94 -9.42 8.65 22.98
N THR A 95 -8.45 8.36 23.84
CA THR A 95 -8.62 8.47 25.31
C THR A 95 -7.98 9.72 25.91
N GLY A 96 -7.36 10.58 25.08
CA GLY A 96 -6.56 11.73 25.49
C GLY A 96 -5.12 11.38 25.90
N PHE A 97 -4.72 10.11 25.79
CA PHE A 97 -3.35 9.65 26.03
C PHE A 97 -2.63 9.29 24.73
N GLU A 98 -1.30 9.45 24.73
CA GLU A 98 -0.49 9.11 23.56
C GLU A 98 -0.50 7.60 23.29
N PRO A 99 -0.87 7.15 22.07
CA PRO A 99 -0.82 5.75 21.71
C PRO A 99 0.60 5.19 21.66
N SER A 100 0.79 3.95 22.11
CA SER A 100 2.08 3.28 21.96
C SER A 100 2.38 2.96 20.49
N ASN A 101 3.55 3.39 20.01
CA ASN A 101 4.03 3.08 18.65
C ASN A 101 4.80 1.75 18.63
N ILE A 102 4.06 0.63 18.62
CA ILE A 102 4.60 -0.73 18.69
C ILE A 102 4.22 -1.51 17.44
N VAL A 103 5.15 -2.31 16.90
CA VAL A 103 4.94 -3.15 15.73
C VAL A 103 5.53 -4.55 15.94
N MET A 104 4.90 -5.56 15.34
CA MET A 104 5.45 -6.91 15.21
C MET A 104 5.49 -7.24 13.71
N LYS A 105 6.68 -7.62 13.20
CA LYS A 105 6.93 -7.80 11.77
C LYS A 105 7.54 -9.16 11.50
N LEU A 106 7.27 -9.70 10.31
CA LEU A 106 7.99 -10.85 9.79
C LEU A 106 9.41 -10.40 9.42
N THR A 107 10.42 -10.95 10.08
CA THR A 107 11.83 -10.60 9.85
C THR A 107 12.52 -11.57 8.90
N GLN A 108 12.18 -12.86 8.97
CA GLN A 108 12.77 -13.90 8.14
C GLN A 108 11.74 -15.00 7.85
N CYS A 109 11.86 -15.66 6.70
CA CYS A 109 11.09 -16.85 6.37
C CYS A 109 11.94 -17.90 5.64
N LYS A 110 11.47 -19.14 5.65
CA LYS A 110 12.00 -20.21 4.80
C LYS A 110 10.84 -21.07 4.34
N MET A 111 10.95 -21.60 3.11
CA MET A 111 9.83 -22.32 2.50
C MET A 111 9.67 -23.73 3.08
N ASN A 112 10.76 -24.37 3.52
CA ASN A 112 10.71 -25.61 4.28
C ASN A 112 11.93 -25.75 5.20
N VAL A 113 11.95 -26.83 5.99
CA VAL A 113 13.01 -27.07 7.00
C VAL A 113 14.41 -27.23 6.40
N ASN A 114 14.51 -27.65 5.14
CA ASN A 114 15.77 -27.97 4.46
C ASN A 114 16.38 -26.78 3.70
N GLN A 115 15.74 -25.61 3.71
CA GLN A 115 16.24 -24.41 3.04
C GLN A 115 16.74 -23.38 4.05
N GLU A 116 17.62 -22.51 3.57
CA GLU A 116 18.14 -21.38 4.34
C GLU A 116 17.05 -20.35 4.64
N TRP A 117 17.24 -19.63 5.74
CA TRP A 117 16.42 -18.48 6.07
C TRP A 117 16.68 -17.34 5.08
N ARG A 118 15.62 -16.66 4.68
CA ARG A 118 15.65 -15.47 3.84
C ARG A 118 15.07 -14.30 4.61
N GLU A 119 15.75 -13.17 4.55
CA GLU A 119 15.29 -11.94 5.20
C GLU A 119 14.05 -11.38 4.51
N CYS A 120 13.20 -10.74 5.30
CA CYS A 120 12.00 -10.08 4.82
C CYS A 120 12.17 -8.57 4.97
N ILE A 121 11.76 -7.83 3.95
CA ILE A 121 11.83 -6.38 3.93
C ILE A 121 10.48 -5.77 3.52
N LYS A 122 10.30 -4.48 3.81
CA LYS A 122 9.26 -3.61 3.21
C LYS A 122 9.91 -2.27 2.86
N LEU A 123 9.66 -1.78 1.64
CA LEU A 123 10.14 -0.47 1.20
C LEU A 123 9.14 0.65 1.55
N SER A 124 7.83 0.43 1.39
CA SER A 124 6.78 1.47 1.49
C SER A 124 6.90 2.57 0.42
N ASP A 125 5.91 3.46 0.35
CA ASP A 125 5.97 4.68 -0.47
C ASP A 125 6.46 5.91 0.33
N ASP A 126 6.68 5.77 1.64
CA ASP A 126 7.22 6.83 2.48
C ASP A 126 8.76 6.83 2.38
N GLU A 127 9.34 7.92 1.90
CA GLU A 127 10.80 8.08 1.82
C GLU A 127 11.48 7.80 3.16
N GLY A 128 12.51 6.94 3.14
CA GLY A 128 13.30 6.59 4.32
C GLY A 128 12.62 5.64 5.31
N LYS A 129 11.35 5.21 5.09
CA LYS A 129 10.67 4.24 5.97
C LYS A 129 10.81 2.79 5.54
N HIS A 130 12.01 2.40 5.11
CA HIS A 130 12.33 1.01 4.83
C HIS A 130 12.47 0.19 6.12
N THR A 131 12.11 -1.08 6.06
CA THR A 131 12.20 -1.99 7.21
C THR A 131 12.79 -3.32 6.78
N GLY A 132 13.69 -3.87 7.59
CA GLY A 132 14.50 -5.05 7.26
C GLY A 132 16.00 -4.75 7.42
N SER A 133 16.86 -5.69 7.05
CA SER A 133 18.31 -5.47 7.06
C SER A 133 18.70 -4.45 5.99
N PRO A 134 19.67 -3.55 6.26
CA PRO A 134 20.16 -2.59 5.26
C PRO A 134 20.65 -3.27 3.98
N GLU A 135 21.33 -4.41 4.11
CA GLU A 135 21.90 -5.16 3.00
C GLU A 135 20.81 -5.67 2.04
N GLU A 136 19.75 -6.28 2.57
CA GLU A 136 18.64 -6.81 1.76
C GLU A 136 17.79 -5.67 1.17
N VAL A 137 17.61 -4.57 1.90
CA VAL A 137 16.95 -3.35 1.38
C VAL A 137 17.73 -2.80 0.18
N GLN A 138 19.06 -2.66 0.28
CA GLN A 138 19.89 -2.18 -0.83
C GLN A 138 19.88 -3.14 -2.02
N ALA A 139 19.93 -4.45 -1.78
CA ALA A 139 19.83 -5.45 -2.83
C ALA A 139 18.50 -5.34 -3.60
N CYS A 140 17.37 -5.19 -2.87
CA CYS A 140 16.05 -5.05 -3.47
C CYS A 140 15.90 -3.73 -4.25
N LEU A 141 16.36 -2.61 -3.69
CA LEU A 141 16.35 -1.31 -4.38
C LEU A 141 17.12 -1.40 -5.71
N HIS A 142 18.31 -2.01 -5.69
CA HIS A 142 19.10 -2.24 -6.89
C HIS A 142 18.37 -3.12 -7.91
N GLU A 143 17.76 -4.24 -7.49
CA GLU A 143 17.04 -5.15 -8.38
C GLU A 143 15.81 -4.47 -9.04
N LEU A 144 15.11 -3.63 -8.27
CA LEU A 144 13.95 -2.87 -8.74
C LEU A 144 14.33 -1.58 -9.50
N ARG A 145 15.62 -1.24 -9.58
CA ARG A 145 16.15 -0.02 -10.20
C ARG A 145 15.60 1.26 -9.57
N LEU A 146 15.45 1.25 -8.26
CA LEU A 146 15.10 2.41 -7.43
C LEU A 146 16.41 2.93 -6.83
N ASN A 147 16.91 4.05 -7.34
CA ASN A 147 18.15 4.70 -6.88
C ASN A 147 17.83 5.93 -6.04
#